data_AF-A0AAP9N9W2-F1
#
_entry.id   AF-A0AAP9N9W2-F1
#
_cell.length_a   1.000
_cell.length_b   1.000
_cell.length_c   1.000
_cell.angle_alpha   90.00
_cell.angle_beta   90.00
_cell.angle_gamma   90.00
#
_symmetry.space_group_name_H-M   'P 1'
#
loop_
_entity.id
_entity.type
_entity.pdbx_description
1 polymer ?
#
loop_
_entity_poly.entity_id
_entity_poly.type
_entity_poly.pdbx_seq_one_letter_code
_entity_poly.pdbx_strand_id
1 'polypeptide(L)'
;MDKIRSHTKREPDLSAEKASMDRVCQFFNRDQALSPDYKSVLKNEGVDIVNWGDLKNDAKDRFTVIDHKNKICYTGKELYEYALQNGYSLDGKGTKLEKGVLSGLMDINGKPAKVRLHEHGTSIIYRKEALTIPDRIYGKKLSKQQKQDLLDGNVIVLSTKKGDILLQVDKDLNAVVVRSEKELSVPAKIGDYELTAADKYLLANGHSLDNKMIHTPEGYIITDIAMLPDKKGYAFSNIQKISETKAQQILQAREMAKDKSILMIS
;
A
#
# COMPACT_ATOMS: atom_id res chain seq x y z
N MET A 1 -36.51 -33.53 8.87
CA MET A 1 -35.60 -32.37 8.92
C MET A 1 -34.73 -32.24 7.68
N ASP A 2 -34.17 -33.33 7.14
CA ASP A 2 -33.26 -33.25 5.99
C ASP A 2 -33.92 -32.88 4.65
N LYS A 3 -35.18 -33.26 4.42
CA LYS A 3 -35.97 -32.81 3.25
C LYS A 3 -36.24 -31.29 3.24
N ILE A 4 -36.32 -30.64 4.40
CA ILE A 4 -36.55 -29.19 4.49
C ILE A 4 -35.23 -28.44 4.22
N ARG A 5 -34.11 -28.98 4.72
CA ARG A 5 -32.76 -28.45 4.47
C ARG A 5 -32.36 -28.51 2.99
N SER A 6 -32.79 -29.53 2.24
CA SER A 6 -32.53 -29.62 0.80
C SER A 6 -33.30 -28.60 -0.03
N HIS A 7 -34.49 -28.17 0.42
CA HIS A 7 -35.27 -27.11 -0.24
C HIS A 7 -34.84 -25.68 0.16
N THR A 8 -33.98 -25.55 1.16
CA THR A 8 -33.49 -24.26 1.69
C THR A 8 -32.00 -24.03 1.45
N LYS A 9 -31.28 -25.01 0.89
CA LYS A 9 -29.93 -24.81 0.32
C LYS A 9 -30.03 -23.98 -0.96
N ARG A 10 -30.22 -22.67 -0.82
CA ARG A 10 -29.73 -21.73 -1.84
C ARG A 10 -28.22 -21.67 -1.65
N GLU A 11 -27.47 -21.98 -2.71
CA GLU A 11 -26.08 -21.50 -2.76
C GLU A 11 -26.13 -19.98 -2.60
N PRO A 12 -25.24 -19.38 -1.79
CA PRO A 12 -25.19 -17.94 -1.64
C PRO A 12 -25.04 -17.31 -3.02
N ASP A 13 -25.92 -16.38 -3.38
CA ASP A 13 -25.73 -15.57 -4.56
C ASP A 13 -24.60 -14.57 -4.27
N LEU A 14 -23.36 -15.05 -4.47
CA LEU A 14 -22.14 -14.29 -4.23
C LEU A 14 -22.10 -12.99 -5.04
N SER A 15 -22.83 -12.91 -6.16
CA SER A 15 -22.92 -11.69 -6.97
C SER A 15 -23.78 -10.66 -6.28
N ALA A 16 -24.97 -11.06 -5.82
CA ALA A 16 -25.88 -10.17 -5.11
C ALA A 16 -25.31 -9.73 -3.75
N GLU A 17 -24.59 -10.61 -3.06
CA GLU A 17 -23.92 -10.28 -1.79
C GLU A 17 -22.84 -9.22 -1.99
N LYS A 18 -21.97 -9.40 -2.99
CA LYS A 18 -20.97 -8.38 -3.36
C LYS A 18 -21.61 -7.07 -3.74
N ALA A 19 -22.69 -7.09 -4.54
CA ALA A 19 -23.41 -5.88 -4.92
C ALA A 19 -24.01 -5.14 -3.71
N SER A 20 -24.53 -5.88 -2.72
CA SER A 20 -24.98 -5.30 -1.46
C SER A 20 -23.82 -4.69 -0.68
N MET A 21 -22.73 -5.42 -0.47
CA MET A 21 -21.58 -4.93 0.28
C MET A 21 -20.92 -3.71 -0.37
N ASP A 22 -20.78 -3.70 -1.70
CA ASP A 22 -20.29 -2.55 -2.46
C ASP A 22 -21.14 -1.31 -2.22
N ARG A 23 -22.47 -1.47 -2.29
CA ARG A 23 -23.43 -0.39 -2.04
C ARG A 23 -23.36 0.11 -0.60
N VAL A 24 -23.38 -0.79 0.38
CA VAL A 24 -23.35 -0.44 1.80
C VAL A 24 -22.05 0.28 2.15
N CYS A 25 -20.92 -0.15 1.61
CA CYS A 25 -19.64 0.52 1.81
C CYS A 25 -19.61 1.99 1.33
N GLN A 26 -20.53 2.41 0.44
CA GLN A 26 -20.59 3.80 -0.05
C GLN A 26 -21.07 4.80 0.99
N PHE A 27 -21.82 4.37 2.00
CA PHE A 27 -22.43 5.28 2.98
C PHE A 27 -22.29 4.81 4.42
N PHE A 28 -21.77 3.59 4.64
CA PHE A 28 -21.58 3.05 5.97
C PHE A 28 -20.47 3.78 6.72
N ASN A 29 -20.78 4.25 7.93
CA ASN A 29 -19.85 4.87 8.86
C ASN A 29 -19.61 3.91 10.03
N ARG A 30 -18.40 3.37 10.12
CA ARG A 30 -18.02 2.41 11.16
C ARG A 30 -18.12 2.98 12.56
N ASP A 31 -17.72 4.24 12.76
CA ASP A 31 -17.65 4.85 14.08
C ASP A 31 -19.04 5.21 14.61
N GLN A 32 -20.03 5.31 13.72
CA GLN A 32 -21.43 5.54 14.05
C GLN A 32 -22.30 4.29 14.00
N ALA A 33 -21.76 3.12 13.61
CA ALA A 33 -22.53 1.91 13.33
C ALA A 33 -23.48 1.47 14.47
N LEU A 34 -23.10 1.75 15.73
CA LEU A 34 -23.89 1.40 16.92
C LEU A 34 -24.61 2.60 17.56
N SER A 35 -24.48 3.80 16.97
CA SER A 35 -25.18 5.00 17.43
C SER A 35 -26.69 4.90 17.17
N PRO A 36 -27.55 5.26 18.15
CA PRO A 36 -29.00 5.32 17.94
C PRO A 36 -29.41 6.19 16.76
N ASP A 37 -28.78 7.35 16.59
CA ASP A 37 -29.14 8.34 15.56
C ASP A 37 -28.84 7.82 14.15
N TYR A 38 -27.77 7.04 14.03
CA TYR A 38 -27.32 6.48 12.76
C TYR A 38 -28.27 5.42 12.20
N LYS A 39 -29.08 4.77 13.05
CA LYS A 39 -30.13 3.84 12.59
C LYS A 39 -31.11 4.49 11.62
N SER A 40 -31.45 5.76 11.85
CA SER A 40 -32.36 6.49 10.95
C SER A 40 -31.75 6.70 9.56
N VAL A 41 -30.44 6.99 9.50
CA VAL A 41 -29.68 7.17 8.27
C VAL A 41 -29.64 5.86 7.47
N LEU A 42 -29.31 4.75 8.13
CA LEU A 42 -29.26 3.44 7.50
C LEU A 42 -30.63 3.00 6.97
N LYS A 43 -31.70 3.26 7.74
CA LYS A 43 -33.07 2.92 7.35
C LYS A 43 -33.49 3.64 6.06
N ASN A 44 -33.12 4.92 5.90
CA ASN A 44 -33.36 5.66 4.66
C ASN A 44 -32.64 5.03 3.45
N GLU A 45 -31.49 4.41 3.69
CA GLU A 45 -30.75 3.65 2.68
C GLU A 45 -31.26 2.21 2.47
N GLY A 46 -32.32 1.82 3.17
CA GLY A 46 -32.89 0.48 3.15
C GLY A 46 -32.00 -0.56 3.82
N VAL A 47 -31.25 -0.15 4.85
CA VAL A 47 -30.37 -1.02 5.63
C VAL A 47 -30.72 -0.95 7.10
N ASP A 48 -30.73 -2.09 7.77
CA ASP A 48 -30.82 -2.18 9.22
C ASP A 48 -29.58 -2.84 9.81
N ILE A 49 -29.22 -2.46 11.04
CA ILE A 49 -28.19 -3.09 11.84
C ILE A 49 -28.82 -3.69 13.09
N VAL A 50 -28.60 -4.99 13.29
CA VAL A 50 -28.99 -5.71 14.50
C VAL A 50 -27.75 -6.00 15.33
N ASN A 51 -27.56 -5.24 16.40
CA ASN A 51 -26.46 -5.48 17.35
C ASN A 51 -26.78 -6.71 18.22
N TRP A 52 -25.82 -7.61 18.37
CA TRP A 52 -25.96 -8.83 19.16
C TRP A 52 -25.70 -8.64 20.66
N GLY A 53 -25.31 -7.44 21.10
CA GLY A 53 -25.04 -7.13 22.50
C GLY A 53 -23.77 -7.79 23.06
N ASP A 54 -23.78 -8.08 24.36
CA ASP A 54 -22.62 -8.57 25.11
C ASP A 54 -22.45 -10.09 25.02
N LEU A 55 -22.20 -10.59 23.81
CA LEU A 55 -21.63 -11.93 23.63
C LEU A 55 -20.18 -11.92 24.12
N LYS A 56 -19.75 -12.98 24.83
CA LYS A 56 -18.42 -13.16 25.45
C LYS A 56 -17.27 -13.10 24.43
N ASN A 57 -16.92 -11.91 23.95
CA ASN A 57 -15.64 -11.46 23.38
C ASN A 57 -15.88 -10.09 22.71
N ASP A 58 -15.01 -9.14 22.99
CA ASP A 58 -15.27 -7.70 22.87
C ASP A 58 -15.00 -7.13 21.46
N ALA A 59 -15.59 -7.76 20.42
CA ALA A 59 -15.32 -7.38 19.03
C ALA A 59 -16.28 -6.27 18.53
N LYS A 60 -15.77 -5.28 17.79
CA LYS A 60 -16.51 -4.10 17.27
C LYS A 60 -17.42 -4.42 16.06
N ASP A 61 -17.50 -5.68 15.67
CA ASP A 61 -18.19 -6.21 14.48
C ASP A 61 -19.38 -7.13 14.84
N ARG A 62 -19.81 -7.12 16.11
CA ARG A 62 -20.93 -7.91 16.68
C ARG A 62 -22.32 -7.41 16.24
N PHE A 63 -22.55 -7.34 14.94
CA PHE A 63 -23.84 -7.00 14.41
C PHE A 63 -24.14 -7.74 13.11
N THR A 64 -25.42 -7.85 12.78
CA THR A 64 -25.89 -8.25 11.45
C THR A 64 -26.29 -7.01 10.67
N VAL A 65 -25.83 -6.90 9.44
CA VAL A 65 -26.32 -5.97 8.45
C VAL A 65 -27.44 -6.64 7.66
N ILE A 66 -28.57 -5.97 7.52
CA ILE A 66 -29.72 -6.42 6.73
C ILE A 66 -29.94 -5.41 5.62
N ASP A 67 -29.65 -5.80 4.38
CA ASP A 67 -29.93 -5.01 3.19
C ASP A 67 -31.31 -5.37 2.63
N HIS A 68 -32.29 -4.50 2.86
CA HIS A 68 -33.67 -4.70 2.41
C HIS A 68 -33.85 -4.52 0.91
N LYS A 69 -32.95 -3.83 0.21
CA LYS A 69 -33.02 -3.65 -1.24
C LYS A 69 -32.58 -4.92 -1.95
N ASN A 70 -31.44 -5.48 -1.52
CA ASN A 70 -30.88 -6.70 -2.10
C ASN A 70 -31.42 -8.00 -1.48
N LYS A 71 -32.15 -7.92 -0.36
CA LYS A 71 -32.69 -9.05 0.41
C LYS A 71 -31.59 -9.99 0.91
N ILE A 72 -30.49 -9.40 1.38
CA ILE A 72 -29.30 -10.11 1.86
C ILE A 72 -28.98 -9.66 3.28
N CYS A 73 -28.44 -10.58 4.07
CA CYS A 73 -27.85 -10.28 5.35
C CYS A 73 -26.45 -10.88 5.45
N TYR A 74 -25.58 -10.19 6.19
CA TYR A 74 -24.24 -10.62 6.51
C TYR A 74 -23.82 -10.02 7.85
N THR A 75 -22.76 -10.55 8.42
CA THR A 75 -22.17 -10.09 9.67
C THR A 75 -21.37 -8.79 9.46
N GLY A 76 -21.23 -8.00 10.52
CA GLY A 76 -20.36 -6.83 10.52
C GLY A 76 -18.90 -7.20 10.20
N LYS A 77 -18.49 -8.41 10.60
CA LYS A 77 -17.18 -8.97 10.28
C LYS A 77 -16.99 -9.12 8.77
N GLU A 78 -17.95 -9.74 8.10
CA GLU A 78 -17.92 -9.90 6.63
C GLU A 78 -17.90 -8.55 5.91
N LEU A 79 -18.71 -7.57 6.38
CA LEU A 79 -18.66 -6.20 5.84
C LEU A 79 -17.27 -5.57 6.02
N TYR A 80 -16.66 -5.68 7.20
CA TYR A 80 -15.35 -5.10 7.47
C TYR A 80 -14.23 -5.79 6.68
N GLU A 81 -14.28 -7.12 6.56
CA GLU A 81 -13.34 -7.88 5.74
C GLU A 81 -13.49 -7.52 4.26
N TYR A 82 -14.72 -7.42 3.76
CA TYR A 82 -14.98 -6.98 2.39
C TYR A 82 -14.48 -5.55 2.15
N ALA A 83 -14.76 -4.63 3.06
CA ALA A 83 -14.31 -3.25 2.99
C ALA A 83 -12.78 -3.17 2.93
N LEU A 84 -12.08 -3.89 3.81
CA LEU A 84 -10.61 -3.98 3.82
C LEU A 84 -10.07 -4.59 2.52
N GLN A 85 -10.71 -5.64 2.00
CA GLN A 85 -10.30 -6.28 0.75
C GLN A 85 -10.44 -5.36 -0.46
N ASN A 86 -11.48 -4.52 -0.49
CA ASN A 86 -11.84 -3.68 -1.62
C ASN A 86 -11.44 -2.20 -1.45
N GLY A 87 -10.76 -1.84 -0.36
CA GLY A 87 -10.20 -0.51 -0.16
C GLY A 87 -11.14 0.50 0.53
N TYR A 88 -12.33 0.11 0.98
CA TYR A 88 -13.26 1.04 1.62
C TYR A 88 -12.82 1.42 3.03
N SER A 89 -12.86 2.73 3.33
CA SER A 89 -12.51 3.26 4.66
C SER A 89 -13.68 3.23 5.66
N LEU A 90 -14.92 3.07 5.19
CA LEU A 90 -16.15 3.10 5.99
C LEU A 90 -16.30 4.39 6.81
N ASP A 91 -16.04 5.52 6.17
CA ASP A 91 -16.15 6.88 6.72
C ASP A 91 -17.53 7.53 6.50
N GLY A 92 -18.48 6.78 5.94
CA GLY A 92 -19.80 7.27 5.55
C GLY A 92 -19.86 8.02 4.22
N LYS A 93 -18.74 8.10 3.47
CA LYS A 93 -18.64 8.86 2.21
C LYS A 93 -18.24 7.99 1.01
N GLY A 94 -18.03 6.70 1.23
CA GLY A 94 -17.64 5.76 0.18
C GLY A 94 -16.19 5.89 -0.25
N THR A 95 -15.35 6.53 0.57
CA THR A 95 -13.95 6.76 0.28
C THR A 95 -13.22 5.43 0.07
N LYS A 96 -12.69 5.23 -1.14
CA LYS A 96 -11.78 4.13 -1.49
C LYS A 96 -10.32 4.56 -1.38
N LEU A 97 -9.57 3.76 -0.65
CA LEU A 97 -8.13 3.86 -0.48
C LEU A 97 -7.44 2.76 -1.29
N GLU A 98 -6.37 3.15 -1.95
CA GLU A 98 -5.52 2.18 -2.62
C GLU A 98 -4.59 1.50 -1.61
N LYS A 99 -4.53 0.16 -1.65
CA LYS A 99 -3.68 -0.62 -0.75
C LYS A 99 -2.21 -0.24 -0.91
N GLY A 100 -1.53 0.00 0.22
CA GLY A 100 -0.14 0.40 0.29
C GLY A 100 0.13 1.87 -0.05
N VAL A 101 -0.91 2.65 -0.37
CA VAL A 101 -0.80 4.06 -0.75
C VAL A 101 -1.39 4.94 0.35
N LEU A 102 -0.69 6.01 0.69
CA LEU A 102 -1.11 7.03 1.64
C LEU A 102 -2.14 7.93 0.98
N SER A 103 -3.27 8.12 1.65
CA SER A 103 -4.35 8.97 1.18
C SER A 103 -3.94 10.44 1.08
N GLY A 104 -4.78 11.25 0.43
CA GLY A 104 -4.79 12.71 0.65
C GLY A 104 -5.10 13.05 2.12
N LEU A 105 -4.90 14.33 2.49
CA LEU A 105 -5.24 14.80 3.84
C LEU A 105 -6.76 14.71 4.05
N MET A 106 -7.16 14.10 5.16
CA MET A 106 -8.53 13.83 5.57
C MET A 106 -8.74 14.32 7.00
N ASP A 107 -9.98 14.63 7.35
CA ASP A 107 -10.36 14.86 8.75
C ASP A 107 -10.72 13.52 9.40
N ILE A 108 -9.97 13.14 10.43
CA ILE A 108 -10.23 11.95 11.24
C ILE A 108 -10.43 12.42 12.68
N ASN A 109 -11.66 12.32 13.18
CA ASN A 109 -12.04 12.73 14.53
C ASN A 109 -11.67 14.20 14.85
N GLY A 110 -11.89 15.11 13.90
CA GLY A 110 -11.59 16.54 14.04
C GLY A 110 -10.11 16.89 13.94
N LYS A 111 -9.27 15.94 13.49
CA LYS A 111 -7.84 16.14 13.32
C LYS A 111 -7.42 15.79 11.89
N PRO A 112 -6.62 16.66 11.23
CA PRO A 112 -6.09 16.36 9.91
C PRO A 112 -5.11 15.18 9.98
N ALA A 113 -5.35 14.17 9.16
CA ALA A 113 -4.57 12.95 9.08
C ALA A 113 -4.54 12.40 7.65
N LYS A 114 -3.56 11.54 7.37
CA LYS A 114 -3.58 10.67 6.19
C LYS A 114 -3.70 9.22 6.63
N VAL A 115 -4.34 8.42 5.79
CA VAL A 115 -4.68 7.03 6.05
C VAL A 115 -3.99 6.16 5.03
N ARG A 116 -3.41 5.04 5.47
CA ARG A 116 -2.87 4.00 4.58
C ARG A 116 -3.45 2.66 4.93
N LEU A 117 -3.91 1.96 3.91
CA LEU A 117 -4.45 0.61 4.02
C LEU A 117 -3.33 -0.42 3.79
N HIS A 118 -3.24 -1.39 4.70
CA HIS A 118 -2.31 -2.53 4.66
C HIS A 118 -3.11 -3.84 4.67
N GLU A 119 -2.45 -4.97 4.44
CA GLU A 119 -3.10 -6.29 4.44
C GLU A 119 -3.78 -6.64 5.76
N HIS A 120 -3.23 -6.18 6.88
CA HIS A 120 -3.71 -6.49 8.23
C HIS A 120 -4.45 -5.33 8.91
N GLY A 121 -4.78 -4.27 8.16
CA GLY A 121 -5.56 -3.15 8.69
C GLY A 121 -5.08 -1.79 8.21
N THR A 122 -5.45 -0.76 8.97
CA THR A 122 -5.33 0.63 8.55
C THR A 122 -4.41 1.40 9.49
N SER A 123 -3.41 2.09 8.95
CA SER A 123 -2.58 3.03 9.69
C SER A 123 -3.05 4.45 9.49
N ILE A 124 -3.21 5.20 10.58
CA ILE A 124 -3.59 6.62 10.59
C ILE A 124 -2.38 7.43 11.04
N ILE A 125 -1.99 8.43 10.26
CA ILE A 125 -0.87 9.32 10.56
C ILE A 125 -1.44 10.72 10.68
N TYR A 126 -1.44 11.26 11.90
CA TYR A 126 -1.93 12.61 12.17
C TYR A 126 -0.87 13.65 11.79
N ARG A 127 -1.33 14.81 11.32
CA ARG A 127 -0.49 15.97 11.05
C ARG A 127 0.13 16.48 12.36
N LYS A 128 1.43 16.78 12.31
CA LYS A 128 2.17 17.44 13.38
C LYS A 128 2.18 18.96 13.18
N GLU A 129 2.34 19.70 14.28
CA GLU A 129 2.43 21.17 14.22
C GLU A 129 3.70 21.64 13.49
N ALA A 130 4.83 20.98 13.75
CA ALA A 130 6.12 21.28 13.14
C ALA A 130 6.78 20.02 12.57
N LEU A 131 7.56 20.19 11.50
CA LEU A 131 8.31 19.10 10.90
C LEU A 131 9.33 18.54 11.90
N THR A 132 9.15 17.28 12.27
CA THR A 132 10.09 16.58 13.15
C THR A 132 10.73 15.41 12.41
N ILE A 133 12.02 15.53 12.13
CA ILE A 133 12.84 14.45 11.58
C ILE A 133 13.49 13.70 12.76
N PRO A 134 13.12 12.43 13.01
CA PRO A 134 13.68 11.67 14.11
C PRO A 134 15.15 11.31 13.87
N ASP A 135 15.93 11.17 14.93
CA ASP A 135 17.34 10.74 14.83
C ASP A 135 17.50 9.28 14.40
N ARG A 136 16.48 8.46 14.69
CA ARG A 136 16.47 7.03 14.40
C ARG A 136 15.14 6.60 13.83
N ILE A 137 15.18 5.74 12.81
CA ILE A 137 14.01 5.09 12.22
C ILE A 137 14.34 3.60 12.09
N TYR A 138 13.42 2.71 12.49
CA TYR A 138 13.64 1.25 12.50
C TYR A 138 14.96 0.81 13.17
N GLY A 139 15.35 1.50 14.26
CA GLY A 139 16.57 1.20 14.99
C GLY A 139 17.86 1.63 14.30
N LYS A 140 17.82 2.24 13.10
CA LYS A 140 18.99 2.83 12.42
C LYS A 140 19.05 4.33 12.64
N LYS A 141 20.26 4.85 12.89
CA LYS A 141 20.51 6.29 13.03
C LYS A 141 20.61 6.93 11.65
N LEU A 142 19.91 8.05 11.44
CA LEU A 142 20.03 8.82 10.21
C LEU A 142 21.34 9.62 10.20
N SER A 143 22.03 9.60 9.06
CA SER A 143 23.22 10.43 8.83
C SER A 143 22.84 11.90 8.69
N LYS A 144 23.83 12.80 8.79
CA LYS A 144 23.60 14.25 8.54
C LYS A 144 23.09 14.48 7.12
N GLN A 145 23.68 13.80 6.14
CA GLN A 145 23.24 13.90 4.74
C GLN A 145 21.81 13.43 4.56
N GLN A 146 21.44 12.27 5.11
CA GLN A 146 20.07 11.74 5.02
C GLN A 146 19.03 12.68 5.63
N LYS A 147 19.38 13.38 6.71
CA LYS A 147 18.49 14.39 7.30
C LYS A 147 18.35 15.61 6.40
N GLN A 148 19.43 16.05 5.77
CA GLN A 148 19.39 17.15 4.81
C GLN A 148 18.56 16.77 3.58
N ASP A 149 18.79 15.59 3.02
CA ASP A 149 18.01 15.08 1.89
C ASP A 149 16.50 15.04 2.21
N LEU A 150 16.13 14.60 3.42
CA LEU A 150 14.74 14.63 3.88
C LEU A 150 14.18 16.06 4.00
N LEU A 151 14.97 17.02 4.49
CA LEU A 151 14.58 18.43 4.57
C LEU A 151 14.36 19.04 3.17
N ASP A 152 15.22 18.67 2.22
CA ASP A 152 15.13 19.10 0.82
C ASP A 152 13.95 18.44 0.08
N GLY A 153 13.29 17.46 0.72
CA GLY A 153 12.14 16.75 0.20
C GLY A 153 12.49 15.53 -0.65
N ASN A 154 13.77 15.14 -0.67
CA ASN A 154 14.25 13.96 -1.37
C ASN A 154 13.78 12.67 -0.66
N VAL A 155 13.64 11.62 -1.46
CA VAL A 155 13.45 10.27 -0.96
C VAL A 155 14.80 9.71 -0.54
N ILE A 156 14.90 9.20 0.68
CA ILE A 156 16.09 8.46 1.13
C ILE A 156 15.78 6.97 1.19
N VAL A 157 16.82 6.15 1.02
CA VAL A 157 16.74 4.70 1.18
C VAL A 157 17.37 4.31 2.51
N LEU A 158 16.63 3.52 3.30
CA LEU A 158 17.09 2.95 4.56
C LEU A 158 17.07 1.43 4.46
N SER A 159 18.23 0.82 4.20
CA SER A 159 18.37 -0.64 4.16
C SER A 159 18.18 -1.24 5.55
N THR A 160 17.30 -2.21 5.71
CA THR A 160 17.10 -2.97 6.96
C THR A 160 17.33 -4.46 6.74
N LYS A 161 17.33 -5.27 7.81
CA LYS A 161 17.42 -6.75 7.68
C LYS A 161 16.25 -7.35 6.89
N LYS A 162 15.11 -6.64 6.83
CA LYS A 162 13.89 -7.07 6.13
C LYS A 162 13.76 -6.48 4.72
N GLY A 163 14.75 -5.73 4.26
CA GLY A 163 14.73 -5.03 2.98
C GLY A 163 14.87 -3.51 3.11
N ASP A 164 14.93 -2.86 1.96
CA ASP A 164 15.06 -1.41 1.84
C ASP A 164 13.74 -0.70 2.09
N ILE A 165 13.79 0.38 2.87
CA ILE A 165 12.63 1.21 3.19
C ILE A 165 12.87 2.59 2.59
N LEU A 166 11.91 3.07 1.80
CA LEU A 166 11.94 4.41 1.21
C LEU A 166 11.27 5.39 2.18
N LEU A 167 11.95 6.50 2.48
CA LEU A 167 11.46 7.52 3.42
C LEU A 167 11.43 8.88 2.74
N GLN A 168 10.40 9.67 2.99
CA GLN A 168 10.27 11.03 2.49
C GLN A 168 9.54 11.90 3.52
N VAL A 169 9.81 13.21 3.52
CA VAL A 169 8.97 14.16 4.26
C VAL A 169 7.64 14.35 3.52
N ASP A 170 6.55 14.11 4.23
CA ASP A 170 5.21 14.50 3.81
C ASP A 170 4.92 15.90 4.37
N LYS A 171 4.80 16.88 3.46
CA LYS A 171 4.59 18.29 3.80
C LYS A 171 3.22 18.55 4.44
N ASP A 172 2.20 17.77 4.11
CA ASP A 172 0.87 17.94 4.69
C ASP A 172 0.84 17.45 6.14
N LEU A 173 1.62 16.40 6.44
CA LEU A 173 1.70 15.81 7.77
C LEU A 173 2.79 16.43 8.66
N ASN A 174 3.71 17.22 8.09
CA ASN A 174 4.92 17.69 8.77
C ASN A 174 5.69 16.51 9.41
N ALA A 175 5.84 15.40 8.69
CA ALA A 175 6.44 14.19 9.22
C ALA A 175 7.20 13.39 8.16
N VAL A 176 8.23 12.66 8.59
CA VAL A 176 8.86 11.63 7.76
C VAL A 176 7.94 10.42 7.71
N VAL A 177 7.55 10.02 6.50
CA VAL A 177 6.71 8.85 6.26
C VAL A 177 7.47 7.82 5.43
N VAL A 178 7.17 6.55 5.67
CA VAL A 178 7.57 5.47 4.77
C VAL A 178 6.77 5.61 3.50
N ARG A 179 7.42 5.63 2.34
CA ARG A 179 6.77 5.57 1.03
C ARG A 179 6.83 4.15 0.51
N SER A 180 5.73 3.63 -0.03
CA SER A 180 5.75 2.30 -0.64
C SER A 180 6.37 2.36 -2.04
N GLU A 181 6.87 1.22 -2.52
CA GLU A 181 7.35 1.08 -3.91
C GLU A 181 6.25 1.46 -4.91
N LYS A 182 5.00 1.13 -4.60
CA LYS A 182 3.82 1.49 -5.39
C LYS A 182 3.58 3.02 -5.44
N GLU A 183 3.75 3.70 -4.31
CA GLU A 183 3.62 5.17 -4.23
C GLU A 183 4.71 5.93 -4.99
N LEU A 184 5.87 5.30 -5.17
CA LEU A 184 7.02 5.88 -5.84
C LEU A 184 7.19 5.38 -7.27
N SER A 185 6.38 4.40 -7.68
CA SER A 185 6.51 3.67 -8.95
C SER A 185 7.88 3.03 -9.19
N VAL A 186 8.66 2.80 -8.12
CA VAL A 186 10.00 2.19 -8.18
C VAL A 186 9.88 0.70 -7.86
N PRO A 187 10.05 -0.22 -8.83
CA PRO A 187 9.97 -1.65 -8.59
C PRO A 187 11.25 -2.19 -7.93
N ALA A 188 11.22 -3.46 -7.51
CA ALA A 188 12.42 -4.16 -7.09
C ALA A 188 13.35 -4.53 -8.26
N LYS A 189 12.81 -4.71 -9.47
CA LYS A 189 13.54 -5.11 -10.68
C LYS A 189 13.01 -4.42 -11.93
N ILE A 190 13.87 -4.21 -12.91
CA ILE A 190 13.52 -3.75 -14.26
C ILE A 190 14.06 -4.79 -15.25
N GLY A 191 13.16 -5.53 -15.90
CA GLY A 191 13.54 -6.75 -16.63
C GLY A 191 14.04 -7.83 -15.67
N ASP A 192 15.26 -8.32 -15.91
CA ASP A 192 16.01 -9.23 -15.04
C ASP A 192 16.96 -8.50 -14.08
N TYR A 193 17.14 -7.19 -14.24
CA TYR A 193 18.04 -6.40 -13.40
C TYR A 193 17.40 -6.07 -12.05
N GLU A 194 17.96 -6.59 -10.96
CA GLU A 194 17.60 -6.21 -9.59
C GLU A 194 18.16 -4.84 -9.24
N LEU A 195 17.27 -3.92 -8.82
CA LEU A 195 17.64 -2.56 -8.43
C LEU A 195 18.31 -2.56 -7.06
N THR A 196 19.49 -1.97 -6.98
CA THR A 196 20.19 -1.73 -5.71
C THR A 196 19.55 -0.58 -4.93
N ALA A 197 19.89 -0.42 -3.66
CA ALA A 197 19.49 0.74 -2.86
C ALA A 197 19.87 2.07 -3.53
N ALA A 198 21.04 2.16 -4.16
CA ALA A 198 21.47 3.34 -4.90
C ALA A 198 20.59 3.59 -6.14
N ASP A 199 20.22 2.54 -6.87
CA ASP A 199 19.36 2.67 -8.04
C ASP A 199 17.95 3.15 -7.65
N LYS A 200 17.39 2.57 -6.57
CA LYS A 200 16.10 2.99 -6.03
C LYS A 200 16.12 4.45 -5.59
N TYR A 201 17.21 4.88 -4.94
CA TYR A 201 17.40 6.28 -4.55
C TYR A 201 17.41 7.21 -5.77
N LEU A 202 18.18 6.88 -6.81
CA LEU A 202 18.28 7.70 -8.03
C LEU A 202 16.92 7.81 -8.72
N LEU A 203 16.25 6.69 -8.97
CA LEU A 203 14.96 6.67 -9.64
C LEU A 203 13.87 7.38 -8.82
N ALA A 204 13.81 7.17 -7.50
CA ALA A 204 12.83 7.82 -6.64
C ALA A 204 12.95 9.34 -6.62
N ASN A 205 14.16 9.86 -6.87
CA ASN A 205 14.45 11.29 -6.96
C ASN A 205 14.50 11.82 -8.41
N GLY A 206 14.12 11.01 -9.41
CA GLY A 206 14.00 11.43 -10.81
C GLY A 206 15.29 11.43 -11.61
N HIS A 207 16.35 10.80 -11.11
CA HIS A 207 17.61 10.62 -11.85
C HIS A 207 17.59 9.38 -12.75
N SER A 208 18.45 9.34 -13.76
CA SER A 208 18.68 8.16 -14.61
C SER A 208 19.64 7.17 -13.96
N LEU A 209 19.54 5.92 -14.40
CA LEU A 209 20.48 4.86 -14.13
C LEU A 209 21.30 4.61 -15.39
N ASP A 210 22.60 4.84 -15.31
CA ASP A 210 23.43 4.76 -16.51
C ASP A 210 24.06 3.38 -16.69
N ASN A 211 24.21 2.96 -17.95
CA ASN A 211 24.92 1.75 -18.38
C ASN A 211 24.46 0.45 -17.67
N LYS A 212 23.15 0.30 -17.48
CA LYS A 212 22.57 -0.90 -16.88
C LYS A 212 22.47 -2.01 -17.92
N MET A 213 22.91 -3.20 -17.49
CA MET A 213 22.86 -4.38 -18.34
C MET A 213 21.59 -5.16 -18.02
N ILE A 214 20.80 -5.45 -19.06
CA ILE A 214 19.50 -6.13 -18.98
C ILE A 214 19.45 -7.25 -20.01
N HIS A 215 18.85 -8.38 -19.64
CA HIS A 215 18.53 -9.46 -20.54
C HIS A 215 17.11 -9.29 -21.11
N THR A 216 17.03 -9.28 -22.44
CA THR A 216 15.78 -9.21 -23.21
C THR A 216 15.57 -10.52 -23.98
N PRO A 217 14.38 -10.79 -24.53
CA PRO A 217 14.18 -11.94 -25.41
C PRO A 217 15.10 -11.99 -26.64
N GLU A 218 15.64 -10.84 -27.06
CA GLU A 218 16.58 -10.73 -28.19
C GLU A 218 18.06 -10.81 -27.76
N GLY A 219 18.34 -11.04 -26.47
CA GLY A 219 19.68 -11.09 -25.90
C GLY A 219 19.99 -9.93 -24.94
N TYR A 220 21.27 -9.76 -24.60
CA TYR A 220 21.73 -8.78 -23.62
C TYR A 220 21.93 -7.39 -24.23
N ILE A 221 21.51 -6.37 -23.48
CA ILE A 221 21.73 -4.96 -23.81
C ILE A 221 22.39 -4.21 -22.66
N ILE A 222 23.10 -3.13 -22.98
CA ILE A 222 23.49 -2.08 -22.04
C ILE A 222 22.66 -0.84 -22.39
N THR A 223 22.03 -0.22 -21.41
CA THR A 223 21.11 0.90 -21.60
C THR A 223 21.10 1.81 -20.40
N ASP A 224 20.79 3.08 -20.63
CA ASP A 224 20.40 3.99 -19.56
C ASP A 224 18.90 3.83 -19.31
N ILE A 225 18.47 4.00 -18.06
CA ILE A 225 17.08 3.83 -17.63
C ILE A 225 16.64 5.07 -16.87
N ALA A 226 15.55 5.70 -17.29
CA ALA A 226 14.94 6.83 -16.58
C ALA A 226 13.45 6.58 -16.34
N MET A 227 12.93 7.05 -15.22
CA MET A 227 11.49 7.00 -14.97
C MET A 227 10.77 8.03 -15.84
N LEU A 228 9.64 7.65 -16.42
CA LEU A 228 8.81 8.59 -17.19
C LEU A 228 8.22 9.66 -16.26
N PRO A 229 7.99 10.90 -16.75
CA PRO A 229 7.42 11.98 -15.94
C PRO A 229 6.06 11.66 -15.31
N ASP A 230 5.27 10.80 -15.97
CA ASP A 230 3.96 10.35 -15.48
C ASP A 230 4.05 9.24 -14.41
N LYS A 231 5.27 8.75 -14.13
CA LYS A 231 5.59 7.66 -13.21
C LYS A 231 4.87 6.34 -13.54
N LYS A 232 4.45 6.13 -14.79
CA LYS A 232 3.78 4.90 -15.23
C LYS A 232 4.68 3.93 -15.96
N GLY A 233 5.95 4.27 -16.14
CA GLY A 233 6.91 3.39 -16.82
C GLY A 233 8.33 3.95 -16.83
N TYR A 234 9.15 3.31 -17.65
CA TYR A 234 10.58 3.58 -17.78
C TYR A 234 10.92 3.81 -19.25
N ALA A 235 11.74 4.84 -19.50
CA ALA A 235 12.40 5.08 -20.77
C ALA A 235 13.76 4.41 -20.77
N PHE A 236 14.10 3.80 -21.91
CA PHE A 236 15.41 3.19 -22.16
C PHE A 236 16.11 3.99 -23.26
N SER A 237 17.35 4.42 -23.01
CA SER A 237 18.15 5.21 -23.95
C SER A 237 19.57 4.68 -24.05
N ASN A 238 20.32 5.09 -25.08
CA ASN A 238 21.71 4.66 -25.32
C ASN A 238 21.86 3.13 -25.38
N ILE A 239 20.88 2.45 -26.00
CA ILE A 239 20.82 0.98 -26.08
C ILE A 239 21.95 0.44 -26.94
N GLN A 240 22.76 -0.46 -26.37
CA GLN A 240 23.85 -1.16 -27.05
C GLN A 240 23.65 -2.66 -26.88
N LYS A 241 23.49 -3.39 -27.99
CA LYS A 241 23.45 -4.87 -27.97
C LYS A 241 24.84 -5.43 -27.68
N ILE A 242 24.93 -6.43 -26.82
CA ILE A 242 26.17 -7.14 -26.51
C ILE A 242 26.01 -8.65 -26.73
N SER A 243 27.09 -9.33 -27.10
CA SER A 243 27.08 -10.79 -27.25
C SER A 243 26.93 -11.48 -25.89
N GLU A 244 26.36 -12.69 -25.89
CA GLU A 244 26.23 -13.50 -24.67
C GLU A 244 27.58 -13.75 -23.99
N THR A 245 28.62 -14.02 -24.78
CA THR A 245 29.99 -14.22 -24.26
C THR A 245 30.51 -13.01 -23.49
N LYS A 246 30.27 -11.80 -24.00
CA LYS A 246 30.67 -10.55 -23.34
C LYS A 246 29.81 -10.27 -22.10
N ALA A 247 28.51 -10.56 -22.17
CA ALA A 247 27.61 -10.44 -21.03
C ALA A 247 28.03 -11.36 -19.87
N GLN A 248 28.36 -12.62 -20.16
CA GLN A 248 28.85 -13.58 -19.15
C GLN A 248 30.16 -13.12 -18.49
N GLN A 249 31.09 -12.56 -19.26
CA GLN A 249 32.33 -11.99 -18.71
C GLN A 249 32.03 -10.83 -17.74
N ILE A 250 31.09 -9.95 -18.08
CA ILE A 250 30.70 -8.83 -17.20
C ILE A 250 30.01 -9.34 -15.93
N LEU A 251 29.14 -10.35 -16.03
CA LEU A 251 28.47 -10.97 -14.89
C LEU A 251 29.48 -11.61 -13.94
N GLN A 252 30.40 -12.43 -14.47
CA GLN A 252 31.46 -13.06 -13.67
C GLN A 252 32.35 -12.01 -13.00
N ALA A 253 32.74 -10.95 -13.71
CA ALA A 253 33.54 -9.87 -13.12
C ALA A 253 32.81 -9.17 -11.97
N ARG A 254 31.49 -8.99 -12.07
CA ARG A 254 30.66 -8.42 -10.99
C ARG A 254 30.55 -9.34 -9.79
N GLU A 255 30.37 -10.64 -9.99
CA GLU A 255 30.35 -11.63 -8.90
C GLU A 255 31.70 -11.68 -8.16
N MET A 256 32.80 -11.75 -8.91
CA MET A 256 34.15 -11.74 -8.32
C MET A 256 34.45 -10.45 -7.54
N ALA A 257 33.93 -9.30 -8.00
CA ALA A 257 34.07 -8.03 -7.28
C ALA A 257 33.23 -8.01 -5.99
N LYS A 258 32.03 -8.59 -6.01
CA LYS A 258 31.20 -8.78 -4.81
C LYS A 258 31.90 -9.66 -3.78
N ASP A 259 32.46 -10.80 -4.19
CA ASP A 259 33.16 -11.71 -3.28
C ASP A 259 34.42 -11.07 -2.67
N LYS A 260 35.21 -10.34 -3.47
CA LYS A 260 36.35 -9.57 -2.95
C LYS A 260 35.95 -8.49 -1.94
N SER A 261 34.81 -7.84 -2.15
CA SER A 261 34.32 -6.83 -1.20
C SER A 261 33.90 -7.44 0.13
N ILE A 262 33.37 -8.66 0.13
CA ILE A 262 32.99 -9.39 1.36
C ILE A 262 34.25 -9.85 2.11
N LEU A 263 35.28 -10.33 1.41
CA LEU A 263 36.56 -10.77 1.98
C LEU A 263 37.43 -9.63 2.54
N MET A 264 37.22 -8.38 2.12
CA MET A 264 37.93 -7.22 2.67
C MET A 264 37.27 -6.60 3.91
N ILE A 265 36.04 -7.04 4.26
CA ILE A 265 35.29 -6.53 5.41
C ILE A 265 35.27 -7.56 6.57
N SER A 266 35.77 -8.77 6.34
CA SER A 266 36.04 -9.81 7.36
C SER A 266 37.45 -9.71 7.93
#